data_AF-A0AAD7UMG5-F1
#
_entry.id   AF-A0AAD7UMG5-F1
#
_cell.length_a   1.000
_cell.length_b   1.000
_cell.length_c   1.000
_cell.angle_alpha   90.00
_cell.angle_beta   90.00
_cell.angle_gamma   90.00
#
_symmetry.space_group_name_H-M   'P 1'
#
loop_
_entity.id
_entity.type
_entity.pdbx_description
1 polymer ?
#
loop_
_entity_poly.entity_id
_entity_poly.type
_entity_poly.pdbx_seq_one_letter_code
_entity_poly.pdbx_strand_id
1 'polypeptide(L)'
;MPLTIGDLTSRFDPSKRDVGAQFDIWLTLLALIACMETFGVCCLATWRFARKVYNVRLQRWTMRIMLIGPVYSWLMWVSLWTPSLDYFIAIPVGFYEAYAFYCFYALLVCFADGEDRVIMALSSLPGPPTAYVYYPFFGETVNCGAHYTPLFGGRVQYAKLARFGTSRELLGFLRRGVTQAMIIKPLAVVVMLLMNLYGYINYANYARIFSIVSLWLVANSLTQLYHVILPRIRGLGGEKLFVVLLLMIVVLIIQDTVVSALLINSGTSSATSELPTRLIFILTILEFTAFATIFYRLLPPEKFAQIAWTNSNANLTNLAPPPPRHATRTLLLDDRGG
;
A
#
# COMPACT_ATOMS: atom_id res chain seq x y z
N MET A 1 -16.42 31.59 21.69
CA MET A 1 -17.62 31.59 22.56
C MET A 1 -17.68 30.26 23.28
N PRO A 2 -17.89 30.21 24.61
CA PRO A 2 -18.06 28.96 25.32
C PRO A 2 -19.48 28.43 25.04
N LEU A 3 -19.59 27.17 24.63
CA LEU A 3 -20.86 26.49 24.39
C LEU A 3 -21.59 26.29 25.72
N THR A 4 -22.75 26.94 25.88
CA THR A 4 -23.65 26.75 27.02
C THR A 4 -24.46 25.46 26.87
N ILE A 5 -24.71 24.76 27.99
CA ILE A 5 -25.48 23.50 28.06
C ILE A 5 -26.88 23.60 27.41
N GLY A 6 -27.45 24.81 27.32
CA GLY A 6 -28.70 25.07 26.61
C GLY A 6 -28.68 24.79 25.09
N ASP A 7 -27.53 24.95 24.43
CA ASP A 7 -27.37 24.65 23.00
C ASP A 7 -27.27 23.14 22.71
N LEU A 8 -26.87 22.35 23.71
CA LEU A 8 -26.89 20.89 23.63
C LEU A 8 -28.33 20.36 23.74
N THR A 9 -29.19 20.99 24.54
CA THR A 9 -30.59 20.57 24.72
C THR A 9 -31.50 20.96 23.55
N SER A 10 -31.26 22.09 22.89
CA SER A 10 -32.03 22.49 21.70
C SER A 10 -31.72 21.65 20.46
N ARG A 11 -30.51 21.07 20.38
CA ARG A 11 -30.14 20.05 19.36
C ARG A 11 -30.79 18.69 19.58
N PHE A 12 -31.39 18.44 20.73
CA PHE A 12 -32.02 17.17 21.09
C PHE A 12 -33.56 17.19 21.03
N ASP A 13 -34.18 18.23 20.46
CA ASP A 13 -35.64 18.28 20.28
C ASP A 13 -36.05 17.41 19.07
N PRO A 14 -36.74 16.26 19.28
CA PRO A 14 -37.05 15.32 18.22
C PRO A 14 -38.13 15.81 17.24
N SER A 15 -38.85 16.90 17.53
CA SER A 15 -40.01 17.35 16.75
C SER A 15 -39.68 18.26 15.57
N LYS A 16 -38.43 18.72 15.43
CA LYS A 16 -37.96 19.61 14.35
C LYS A 16 -36.69 19.09 13.66
N ARG A 17 -36.59 17.78 13.43
CA ARG A 17 -35.49 17.22 12.63
C ARG A 17 -35.85 17.32 11.15
N ASP A 18 -35.15 18.19 10.43
CA ASP A 18 -35.05 18.09 8.97
C ASP A 18 -34.61 16.65 8.63
N VAL A 19 -35.31 16.01 7.69
CA VAL A 19 -35.04 14.62 7.29
C VAL A 19 -33.55 14.39 6.96
N GLY A 20 -32.89 15.43 6.41
CA GLY A 20 -31.44 15.43 6.15
C GLY A 20 -30.58 15.36 7.41
N ALA A 21 -30.93 16.09 8.47
CA ALA A 21 -30.16 16.07 9.72
C ALA A 21 -30.27 14.72 10.45
N GLN A 22 -31.42 14.05 10.35
CA GLN A 22 -31.59 12.72 10.91
C GLN A 22 -30.81 11.67 10.12
N PHE A 23 -30.83 11.75 8.78
CA PHE A 23 -30.05 10.90 7.90
C PHE A 23 -28.53 11.01 8.16
N ASP A 24 -28.04 12.23 8.36
CA ASP A 24 -26.63 12.50 8.68
C ASP A 24 -26.18 11.84 10.00
N ILE A 25 -27.04 11.83 11.02
CA ILE A 25 -26.75 11.18 12.31
C ILE A 25 -26.63 9.67 12.12
N TRP A 26 -27.55 9.06 11.38
CA TRP A 26 -27.52 7.61 11.10
C TRP A 26 -26.26 7.20 10.34
N LEU A 27 -25.85 7.99 9.35
CA LEU A 27 -24.62 7.76 8.60
C LEU A 27 -23.37 7.86 9.50
N THR A 28 -23.34 8.82 10.42
CA THR A 28 -22.22 8.99 11.36
C THR A 28 -22.14 7.84 12.35
N LEU A 29 -23.29 7.30 12.79
CA LEU A 29 -23.35 6.11 13.65
C LEU A 29 -22.90 4.85 12.90
N LEU A 30 -23.28 4.70 11.63
CA LEU A 30 -22.81 3.60 10.79
C LEU A 30 -21.27 3.64 10.64
N ALA A 31 -20.71 4.84 10.42
CA ALA A 31 -19.27 5.04 10.35
C ALA A 31 -18.55 4.65 11.67
N LEU A 32 -19.17 4.93 12.83
CA LEU A 32 -18.62 4.50 14.13
C LEU A 32 -18.58 2.97 14.25
N ILE A 33 -19.64 2.28 13.84
CA ILE A 33 -19.70 0.81 13.87
C ILE A 33 -18.59 0.21 12.98
N ALA A 34 -18.43 0.75 11.77
CA ALA A 34 -17.36 0.33 10.85
C ALA A 34 -15.95 0.60 11.42
N CYS A 35 -15.76 1.74 12.10
CA CYS A 35 -14.51 2.04 12.79
C CYS A 35 -14.20 1.04 13.92
N MET A 36 -15.21 0.67 14.71
CA MET A 36 -15.09 -0.33 15.77
C MET A 36 -14.79 -1.73 15.19
N GLU A 37 -15.41 -2.09 14.07
CA GLU A 37 -15.10 -3.33 13.35
C GLU A 37 -13.65 -3.34 12.87
N THR A 38 -13.20 -2.27 12.21
CA THR A 38 -11.81 -2.12 11.74
C THR A 38 -10.83 -2.30 12.90
N PHE A 39 -11.07 -1.63 14.02
CA PHE A 39 -10.24 -1.75 15.21
C PHE A 39 -10.21 -3.18 15.75
N GLY A 40 -11.38 -3.82 15.89
CA GLY A 40 -11.50 -5.20 16.37
C GLY A 40 -10.77 -6.21 15.48
N VAL A 41 -10.92 -6.10 14.15
CA VAL A 41 -10.23 -6.95 13.18
C VAL A 41 -8.72 -6.75 13.26
N CYS A 42 -8.24 -5.50 13.33
CA CYS A 42 -6.81 -5.23 13.43
C CYS A 42 -6.20 -5.71 14.75
N CYS A 43 -6.91 -5.58 15.88
CA CYS A 43 -6.48 -6.15 17.15
C CYS A 43 -6.38 -7.68 17.09
N LEU A 44 -7.40 -8.33 16.52
CA LEU A 44 -7.43 -9.79 16.36
C LEU A 44 -6.32 -10.28 15.42
N ALA A 45 -6.10 -9.56 14.32
CA ALA A 45 -5.03 -9.82 13.37
C ALA A 45 -3.67 -9.75 14.06
N THR A 46 -3.37 -8.62 14.71
CA THR A 46 -2.11 -8.40 15.44
C THR A 46 -1.89 -9.46 16.51
N TRP A 47 -2.92 -9.83 17.27
CA TRP A 47 -2.83 -10.89 18.27
C TRP A 47 -2.49 -12.26 17.67
N ARG A 48 -3.16 -12.64 16.56
CA ARG A 48 -2.84 -13.88 15.83
C ARG A 48 -1.43 -13.88 15.28
N PHE A 49 -0.99 -12.76 14.68
CA PHE A 49 0.37 -12.61 14.17
C PHE A 49 1.42 -12.68 15.28
N ALA A 50 1.13 -12.08 16.43
CA ALA A 50 2.01 -12.12 17.60
C ALA A 50 2.23 -13.53 18.15
N ARG A 51 1.21 -14.41 18.07
CA ARG A 51 1.31 -15.77 18.61
C ARG A 51 1.86 -16.82 17.64
N LYS A 52 1.68 -16.64 16.33
CA LYS A 52 1.91 -17.72 15.34
C LYS A 52 3.10 -17.48 14.40
N VAL A 53 3.60 -16.25 14.27
CA VAL A 53 4.70 -15.94 13.34
C VAL A 53 5.99 -15.70 14.11
N TYR A 54 7.01 -16.52 13.81
CA TYR A 54 8.33 -16.41 14.45
C TYR A 54 9.30 -15.49 13.69
N ASN A 55 9.01 -15.15 12.42
CA ASN A 55 9.84 -14.22 11.67
C ASN A 55 9.54 -12.77 12.07
N VAL A 56 10.39 -12.26 12.96
CA VAL A 56 10.28 -10.92 13.56
C VAL A 56 10.26 -9.80 12.51
N ARG A 57 10.95 -9.94 11.37
CA ARG A 57 10.96 -8.90 10.32
C ARG A 57 9.61 -8.79 9.62
N LEU A 58 9.09 -9.92 9.15
CA LEU A 58 7.79 -9.97 8.48
C LEU A 58 6.66 -9.51 9.42
N GLN A 59 6.69 -9.99 10.66
CA GLN A 59 5.73 -9.62 11.70
C GLN A 59 5.70 -8.10 11.93
N ARG A 60 6.86 -7.44 12.05
CA ARG A 60 6.93 -5.98 12.25
C ARG A 60 6.26 -5.22 11.10
N TRP A 61 6.54 -5.56 9.85
CA TRP A 61 5.97 -4.85 8.69
C TRP A 61 4.48 -5.11 8.51
N THR A 62 4.03 -6.35 8.73
CA THR A 62 2.61 -6.69 8.72
C THR A 62 1.83 -5.93 9.79
N MET A 63 2.33 -5.88 11.04
CA MET A 63 1.68 -5.13 12.11
C MET A 63 1.60 -3.63 11.81
N ARG A 64 2.67 -3.06 11.23
CA ARG A 64 2.70 -1.65 10.82
C ARG A 64 1.62 -1.33 9.79
N ILE A 65 1.41 -2.19 8.80
CA ILE A 65 0.34 -2.03 7.79
C ILE A 65 -1.05 -2.16 8.43
N MET A 66 -1.24 -3.11 9.34
CA MET A 66 -2.52 -3.32 10.01
C MET A 66 -2.93 -2.16 10.92
N LEU A 67 -1.96 -1.39 11.46
CA LEU A 67 -2.25 -0.21 12.28
C LEU A 67 -2.74 0.99 11.47
N ILE A 68 -2.56 0.99 10.15
CA ILE A 68 -2.95 2.12 9.30
C ILE A 68 -4.48 2.24 9.24
N GLY A 69 -5.18 1.14 8.99
CA GLY A 69 -6.65 1.11 8.93
C GLY A 69 -7.34 1.75 10.13
N PRO A 70 -7.09 1.32 11.39
CA PRO A 70 -7.80 1.86 12.56
C PRO A 70 -7.45 3.32 12.84
N VAL A 71 -6.20 3.75 12.63
CA VAL A 71 -5.85 5.17 12.77
C VAL A 71 -6.58 6.01 11.72
N TYR A 72 -6.63 5.52 10.49
CA TYR A 72 -7.30 6.22 9.39
C TYR A 72 -8.81 6.33 9.63
N SER A 73 -9.48 5.23 9.96
CA SER A 73 -10.91 5.20 10.25
C SER A 73 -11.28 6.13 11.41
N TRP A 74 -10.44 6.18 12.46
CA TRP A 74 -10.65 7.07 13.60
C TRP A 74 -10.51 8.55 13.22
N LEU A 75 -9.45 8.90 12.49
CA LEU A 75 -9.23 10.28 12.03
C LEU A 75 -10.36 10.77 11.12
N MET A 76 -10.82 9.94 10.18
CA MET A 76 -11.94 10.27 9.30
C MET A 76 -13.26 10.39 10.06
N TRP A 77 -13.49 9.57 11.08
CA TRP A 77 -14.66 9.70 11.95
C TRP A 77 -14.64 11.01 12.76
N VAL A 78 -13.46 11.45 13.24
CA VAL A 78 -13.32 12.75 13.91
C VAL A 78 -13.60 13.91 12.94
N SER A 79 -13.13 13.82 11.69
CA SER A 79 -13.42 14.82 10.64
C SER A 79 -14.92 14.97 10.36
N LEU A 80 -15.73 13.91 10.49
CA LEU A 80 -17.18 13.99 10.34
C LEU A 80 -17.85 14.86 11.41
N TRP A 81 -17.37 14.80 12.66
CA TRP A 81 -17.90 15.60 13.76
C TRP A 81 -17.49 17.06 13.70
N THR A 82 -16.24 17.31 13.30
CA THR A 82 -15.65 18.66 13.32
C THR A 82 -15.05 19.00 11.95
N PRO A 83 -15.85 19.51 11.00
CA PRO A 83 -15.37 19.86 9.66
C PRO A 83 -14.26 20.92 9.66
N SER A 84 -14.21 21.78 10.69
CA SER A 84 -13.13 22.77 10.82
C SER A 84 -11.76 22.16 11.10
N LEU A 85 -11.69 20.92 11.60
CA LEU A 85 -10.45 20.21 11.85
C LEU A 85 -9.93 19.43 10.64
N ASP A 86 -10.70 19.32 9.56
CA ASP A 86 -10.36 18.51 8.39
C ASP A 86 -8.97 18.87 7.83
N TYR A 87 -8.67 20.17 7.74
CA TYR A 87 -7.37 20.67 7.32
C TYR A 87 -6.19 20.21 8.18
N PHE A 88 -6.40 20.12 9.49
CA PHE A 88 -5.37 19.67 10.42
C PHE A 88 -5.23 18.15 10.40
N ILE A 89 -6.33 17.43 10.21
CA ILE A 89 -6.39 15.97 10.12
C ILE A 89 -5.78 15.46 8.81
N ALA A 90 -5.84 16.26 7.73
CA ALA A 90 -5.19 15.93 6.48
C ALA A 90 -3.67 15.69 6.62
N ILE A 91 -3.00 16.38 7.56
CA ILE A 91 -1.57 16.20 7.82
C ILE A 91 -1.24 14.77 8.30
N PRO A 92 -1.71 14.30 9.47
CA PRO A 92 -1.40 12.96 9.94
C PRO A 92 -1.88 11.90 8.93
N VAL A 93 -3.03 12.10 8.29
CA VAL A 93 -3.51 11.22 7.21
C VAL A 93 -2.47 11.08 6.10
N GLY A 94 -1.98 12.20 5.56
CA GLY A 94 -0.96 12.18 4.51
C GLY A 94 0.36 11.51 4.94
N PHE A 95 0.77 11.68 6.19
CA PHE A 95 1.92 10.97 6.78
C PHE A 95 1.69 9.46 6.85
N TYR A 96 0.52 9.03 7.30
CA TYR A 96 0.19 7.61 7.41
C TYR A 96 0.09 6.93 6.05
N GLU A 97 -0.46 7.60 5.03
CA GLU A 97 -0.50 7.09 3.65
C GLU A 97 0.89 6.92 3.05
N ALA A 98 1.73 7.95 3.19
CA ALA A 98 3.13 7.91 2.80
C ALA A 98 3.87 6.73 3.46
N TYR A 99 3.65 6.54 4.76
CA TYR A 99 4.22 5.45 5.52
C TYR A 99 3.66 4.07 5.11
N ALA A 100 2.39 3.99 4.70
CA ALA A 100 1.76 2.78 4.20
C ALA A 100 2.50 2.22 2.98
N PHE A 101 2.77 3.08 1.99
CA PHE A 101 3.47 2.66 0.78
C PHE A 101 4.87 2.16 1.06
N TYR A 102 5.58 2.81 2.00
CA TYR A 102 6.89 2.33 2.42
C TYR A 102 6.81 0.97 3.12
N CYS A 103 5.81 0.76 3.98
CA CYS A 103 5.60 -0.54 4.61
C CYS A 103 5.24 -1.61 3.57
N PHE A 104 4.48 -1.29 2.52
CA PHE A 104 4.21 -2.22 1.41
C PHE A 104 5.46 -2.63 0.66
N TYR A 105 6.33 -1.67 0.33
CA TYR A 105 7.63 -1.96 -0.25
C TYR A 105 8.44 -2.91 0.64
N ALA A 106 8.56 -2.60 1.93
CA ALA A 106 9.31 -3.40 2.88
C ALA A 106 8.72 -4.81 3.05
N LEU A 107 7.38 -4.94 3.00
CA LEU A 107 6.68 -6.21 3.04
C LEU A 107 7.00 -7.07 1.80
N LEU A 108 7.00 -6.48 0.60
CA LEU A 108 7.38 -7.17 -0.64
C LEU A 108 8.82 -7.69 -0.60
N VAL A 109 9.74 -6.85 -0.13
CA VAL A 109 11.15 -7.26 0.05
C VAL A 109 11.27 -8.39 1.07
N CYS A 110 10.48 -8.36 2.16
CA CYS A 110 10.45 -9.46 3.13
C CYS A 110 9.87 -10.75 2.55
N PHE A 111 8.87 -10.67 1.66
CA PHE A 111 8.37 -11.86 0.95
C PHE A 111 9.39 -12.46 0.00
N ALA A 112 10.28 -11.65 -0.55
CA ALA A 112 11.39 -12.13 -1.36
C ALA A 112 12.56 -12.72 -0.54
N ASP A 113 12.48 -12.74 0.80
CA ASP A 113 13.55 -13.15 1.71
C ASP A 113 14.76 -12.19 1.71
N GLY A 114 14.52 -10.90 1.43
CA GLY A 114 15.52 -9.83 1.51
C GLY A 114 15.88 -9.19 0.16
N GLU A 115 16.63 -8.08 0.22
CA GLU A 115 16.98 -7.27 -0.97
C GLU A 115 17.84 -8.06 -1.97
N ASP A 116 18.79 -8.88 -1.51
CA ASP A 116 19.68 -9.65 -2.40
C ASP A 116 18.91 -10.62 -3.28
N ARG A 117 17.89 -11.27 -2.72
CA ARG A 117 17.02 -12.18 -3.46
C ARG A 117 16.18 -11.44 -4.47
N VAL A 118 15.72 -10.21 -4.17
CA VAL A 118 15.07 -9.35 -5.15
C VAL A 118 16.02 -8.98 -6.28
N ILE A 119 17.27 -8.63 -5.97
CA ILE A 119 18.29 -8.30 -6.99
C ILE A 119 18.51 -9.51 -7.91
N MET A 120 18.63 -10.72 -7.35
CA MET A 120 18.76 -11.95 -8.14
C MET A 120 17.53 -12.22 -9.02
N ALA A 121 16.32 -11.97 -8.51
CA ALA A 121 15.10 -12.09 -9.30
C ALA A 121 15.11 -11.08 -10.46
N LEU A 122 15.55 -9.85 -10.18
CA LEU A 122 15.63 -8.78 -11.15
C LEU A 122 16.69 -9.02 -12.24
N SER A 123 17.81 -9.67 -11.90
CA SER A 123 18.81 -10.11 -12.87
C SER A 123 18.37 -11.32 -13.69
N SER A 124 17.37 -12.07 -13.24
CA SER A 124 16.84 -13.23 -13.96
C SER A 124 15.82 -12.88 -15.04
N LEU A 125 15.40 -11.61 -15.15
CA LEU A 125 14.49 -11.19 -16.22
C LEU A 125 15.20 -11.14 -17.58
N PRO A 126 14.49 -11.52 -18.67
CA PRO A 126 15.05 -11.43 -20.01
C PRO A 126 15.21 -9.96 -20.43
N GLY A 127 16.45 -9.58 -20.73
CA GLY A 127 16.81 -8.24 -21.22
C GLY A 127 17.53 -7.37 -20.18
N PRO A 128 17.98 -6.17 -20.57
CA PRO A 128 18.66 -5.26 -19.65
C PRO A 128 17.70 -4.82 -18.51
N PRO A 129 18.22 -4.54 -17.30
CA PRO A 129 17.40 -4.06 -16.20
C PRO A 129 16.82 -2.70 -16.58
N THR A 130 15.50 -2.64 -16.76
CA THR A 130 14.80 -1.44 -17.20
C THR A 130 13.67 -1.08 -16.24
N ALA A 131 13.48 0.21 -15.98
CA ALA A 131 12.30 0.70 -15.29
C ALA A 131 11.14 0.79 -16.28
N TYR A 132 9.98 0.30 -15.86
CA TYR A 132 8.75 0.32 -16.64
C TYR A 132 7.74 1.25 -15.99
N VAL A 133 7.03 1.99 -16.85
CA VAL A 133 5.83 2.72 -16.44
C VAL A 133 4.63 1.98 -16.99
N TYR A 134 3.78 1.52 -16.08
CA TYR A 134 2.48 0.94 -16.34
C TYR A 134 1.44 2.05 -16.44
N TYR A 135 0.69 2.05 -17.54
CA TYR A 135 -0.47 2.93 -17.69
C TYR A 135 -1.67 2.10 -18.17
N PRO A 136 -2.89 2.47 -17.74
CA PRO A 136 -4.10 1.74 -18.13
C PRO A 136 -4.60 2.04 -19.56
N PHE A 137 -4.12 3.09 -20.25
CA PHE A 137 -4.81 3.59 -21.45
C PHE A 137 -3.99 3.71 -22.76
N PHE A 138 -2.65 3.74 -22.78
CA PHE A 138 -1.90 4.07 -24.02
C PHE A 138 -0.50 3.45 -24.17
N GLY A 139 -0.34 2.33 -24.89
CA GLY A 139 1.01 1.78 -25.13
C GLY A 139 1.20 0.57 -26.02
N GLU A 140 2.47 0.31 -26.33
CA GLU A 140 2.91 -0.91 -26.99
C GLU A 140 2.68 -2.13 -26.09
N THR A 141 1.93 -3.10 -26.61
CA THR A 141 1.83 -4.44 -26.02
C THR A 141 3.08 -5.22 -26.38
N VAL A 142 3.97 -5.45 -25.42
CA VAL A 142 5.08 -6.37 -25.61
C VAL A 142 4.83 -7.59 -24.74
N ASN A 143 4.83 -8.78 -25.37
CA ASN A 143 4.80 -10.07 -24.71
C ASN A 143 6.15 -10.27 -23.97
N CYS A 144 6.31 -9.64 -22.81
CA CYS A 144 7.29 -10.15 -21.85
C CYS A 144 6.81 -11.54 -21.43
N GLY A 145 7.62 -12.58 -21.69
CA GLY A 145 7.27 -13.99 -21.40
C GLY A 145 6.88 -14.29 -19.95
N ALA A 146 7.00 -13.31 -19.05
CA ALA A 146 6.31 -13.29 -17.77
C ALA A 146 4.91 -12.67 -17.95
N HIS A 147 4.01 -13.50 -18.47
CA HIS A 147 2.57 -13.27 -18.38
C HIS A 147 2.15 -12.96 -16.92
N TYR A 148 0.94 -12.46 -16.74
CA TYR A 148 0.24 -12.33 -15.45
C TYR A 148 0.61 -11.10 -14.60
N THR A 149 0.08 -9.92 -14.94
CA THR A 149 -0.45 -9.06 -13.88
C THR A 149 -1.86 -9.52 -13.54
N PRO A 150 -2.18 -9.74 -12.26
CA PRO A 150 -3.50 -10.18 -11.85
C PRO A 150 -4.59 -9.11 -12.05
N LEU A 151 -4.24 -7.83 -12.19
CA LEU A 151 -5.21 -6.74 -12.35
C LEU A 151 -5.70 -6.54 -13.80
N PHE A 152 -4.88 -6.92 -14.80
CA PHE A 152 -5.12 -6.59 -16.22
C PHE A 152 -5.14 -7.82 -17.16
N GLY A 153 -5.56 -8.98 -16.67
CA GLY A 153 -5.86 -10.14 -17.53
C GLY A 153 -4.71 -10.62 -18.42
N GLY A 154 -3.46 -10.36 -18.04
CA GLY A 154 -2.27 -10.86 -18.76
C GLY A 154 -1.79 -10.04 -19.97
N ARG A 155 -2.40 -8.89 -20.27
CA ARG A 155 -1.86 -7.92 -21.25
C ARG A 155 -1.60 -6.59 -20.56
N VAL A 156 -0.33 -6.31 -20.31
CA VAL A 156 0.08 -5.07 -19.67
C VAL A 156 0.84 -4.25 -20.66
N GLN A 157 0.32 -3.07 -20.94
CA GLN A 157 1.03 -2.09 -21.72
C GLN A 157 1.99 -1.35 -20.79
N TYR A 158 3.23 -1.18 -21.23
CA TYR A 158 4.25 -0.48 -20.47
C TYR A 158 5.13 0.36 -21.38
N ALA A 159 5.52 1.55 -20.92
CA ALA A 159 6.60 2.31 -21.54
C ALA A 159 7.93 2.00 -20.85
N LYS A 160 8.98 1.81 -21.64
CA LYS A 160 10.35 1.73 -21.14
C LYS A 160 10.77 3.15 -20.73
N LEU A 161 10.99 3.37 -19.44
CA LEU A 161 11.40 4.69 -18.93
C LEU A 161 12.90 4.87 -19.04
N ALA A 162 13.66 3.98 -18.40
CA ALA A 162 15.12 4.09 -18.30
C ALA A 162 15.78 2.71 -18.27
N ARG A 163 16.97 2.63 -18.86
CA ARG A 163 17.85 1.46 -18.79
C ARG A 163 18.90 1.67 -17.69
N PHE A 164 19.14 0.65 -16.90
CA PHE A 164 20.16 0.65 -15.85
C PHE A 164 21.29 -0.30 -16.23
N GLY A 165 22.48 -0.08 -15.67
CA GLY A 165 23.63 -0.96 -15.89
C GLY A 165 23.54 -2.22 -15.03
N THR A 166 23.04 -2.07 -13.80
CA THR A 166 22.94 -3.19 -12.85
C THR A 166 21.54 -3.35 -12.26
N SER A 167 21.17 -4.58 -11.92
CA SER A 167 19.91 -4.87 -11.21
C SER A 167 19.87 -4.22 -9.82
N ARG A 168 21.04 -3.98 -9.20
CA ARG A 168 21.13 -3.26 -7.93
C ARG A 168 20.76 -1.78 -8.10
N GLU A 169 21.19 -1.13 -9.17
CA GLU A 169 20.77 0.25 -9.49
C GLU A 169 19.27 0.34 -9.74
N LEU A 170 18.69 -0.62 -10.47
CA LEU A 170 17.24 -0.64 -10.70
C LEU A 170 16.46 -0.81 -9.39
N LEU A 171 16.87 -1.73 -8.51
CA LEU A 171 16.23 -1.85 -7.18
C LEU A 171 16.42 -0.57 -6.36
N GLY A 172 17.60 0.04 -6.40
CA GLY A 172 17.88 1.32 -5.76
C GLY A 172 17.04 2.46 -6.32
N PHE A 173 16.72 2.45 -7.62
CA PHE A 173 15.80 3.40 -8.25
C PHE A 173 14.37 3.19 -7.76
N LEU A 174 13.85 1.95 -7.78
CA LEU A 174 12.51 1.61 -7.30
C LEU A 174 12.32 1.98 -5.82
N ARG A 175 13.32 1.68 -4.99
CA ARG A 175 13.33 2.04 -3.57
C ARG A 175 13.32 3.56 -3.37
N ARG A 176 14.14 4.28 -4.14
CA ARG A 176 14.17 5.75 -4.10
C ARG A 176 12.84 6.35 -4.53
N GLY A 177 12.14 5.79 -5.52
CA GLY A 177 10.79 6.24 -5.90
C GLY A 177 9.79 6.18 -4.74
N VAL A 178 9.74 5.05 -4.02
CA VAL A 178 8.88 4.90 -2.84
C VAL A 178 9.31 5.85 -1.70
N THR A 179 10.62 5.97 -1.46
CA THR A 179 11.15 6.84 -0.40
C THR A 179 10.91 8.32 -0.69
N GLN A 180 11.03 8.74 -1.96
CA GLN A 180 10.75 10.10 -2.39
C GLN A 180 9.30 10.45 -2.18
N ALA A 181 8.35 9.60 -2.57
CA ALA A 181 6.94 9.83 -2.31
C ALA A 181 6.61 9.88 -0.81
N MET A 182 7.32 9.11 0.01
CA MET A 182 7.18 9.17 1.47
C MET A 182 7.52 10.55 2.03
N ILE A 183 8.44 11.29 1.40
CA ILE A 183 8.84 12.64 1.79
C ILE A 183 7.96 13.69 1.12
N ILE A 184 7.69 13.51 -0.18
CA ILE A 184 6.96 14.46 -1.02
C ILE A 184 5.51 14.59 -0.55
N LYS A 185 4.81 13.48 -0.23
CA LYS A 185 3.39 13.56 0.10
C LYS A 185 3.13 14.34 1.39
N PRO A 186 3.81 14.09 2.53
CA PRO A 186 3.63 14.90 3.73
C PRO A 186 4.07 16.35 3.53
N LEU A 187 5.17 16.58 2.80
CA LEU A 187 5.62 17.93 2.47
C LEU A 187 4.57 18.68 1.63
N ALA A 188 3.99 18.02 0.63
CA ALA A 188 2.92 18.57 -0.19
C ALA A 188 1.72 18.93 0.67
N VAL A 189 1.32 18.09 1.63
CA VAL A 189 0.22 18.39 2.55
C VAL A 189 0.50 19.60 3.45
N VAL A 190 1.72 19.71 3.98
CA VAL A 190 2.13 20.88 4.76
C VAL A 190 2.13 22.15 3.89
N VAL A 191 2.67 22.08 2.68
CA VAL A 191 2.66 23.20 1.72
C VAL A 191 1.22 23.58 1.35
N MET A 192 0.35 22.61 1.11
CA MET A 192 -1.08 22.84 0.85
C MET A 192 -1.73 23.59 2.00
N LEU A 193 -1.49 23.16 3.24
CA LEU A 193 -2.03 23.82 4.43
C LEU A 193 -1.54 25.26 4.55
N LEU A 194 -0.23 25.48 4.41
CA LEU A 194 0.36 26.82 4.50
C LEU A 194 -0.17 27.75 3.41
N MET A 195 -0.19 27.29 2.16
CA MET A 195 -0.71 28.09 1.03
C MET A 195 -2.19 28.42 1.21
N ASN A 196 -2.97 27.49 1.74
CA ASN A 196 -4.37 27.75 2.05
C ASN A 196 -4.53 28.81 3.17
N LEU A 197 -3.69 28.75 4.21
CA LEU A 197 -3.71 29.69 5.33
C LEU A 197 -3.38 31.13 4.89
N TYR A 198 -2.52 31.28 3.88
CA TYR A 198 -2.18 32.56 3.26
C TYR A 198 -3.13 32.98 2.11
N GLY A 199 -4.16 32.18 1.78
CA GLY A 199 -5.13 32.50 0.72
C GLY A 199 -4.65 32.22 -0.72
N TYR A 200 -3.54 31.52 -0.91
CA TYR A 200 -2.96 31.20 -2.22
C TYR A 200 -3.53 29.89 -2.81
N ILE A 201 -4.80 29.93 -3.24
CA ILE A 201 -5.57 28.75 -3.69
C ILE A 201 -4.92 28.03 -4.88
N ASN A 202 -4.40 28.76 -5.86
CA ASN A 202 -3.76 28.17 -7.06
C ASN A 202 -2.51 27.36 -6.72
N TYR A 203 -1.68 27.86 -5.79
CA TYR A 203 -0.47 27.16 -5.36
C TYR A 203 -0.78 25.91 -4.54
N ALA A 204 -1.85 25.93 -3.74
CA ALA A 204 -2.36 24.74 -3.07
C ALA A 204 -2.82 23.67 -4.08
N ASN A 205 -3.47 24.08 -5.17
CA ASN A 205 -3.89 23.16 -6.24
C ASN A 205 -2.70 22.53 -6.98
N TYR A 206 -1.62 23.27 -7.24
CA TYR A 206 -0.40 22.69 -7.80
C TYR A 206 0.23 21.65 -6.87
N ALA A 207 0.25 21.89 -5.56
CA ALA A 207 0.73 20.93 -4.58
C ALA A 207 -0.15 19.66 -4.52
N ARG A 208 -1.47 19.77 -4.70
CA ARG A 208 -2.38 18.61 -4.83
C ARG A 208 -2.01 17.74 -6.04
N ILE A 209 -1.86 18.36 -7.21
CA ILE A 209 -1.51 17.65 -8.45
C ILE A 209 -0.16 16.95 -8.29
N PHE A 210 0.83 17.63 -7.70
CA PHE A 210 2.14 17.04 -7.44
C PHE A 210 2.06 15.79 -6.53
N SER A 211 1.21 15.84 -5.49
CA SER A 211 0.94 14.68 -4.63
C SER A 211 0.36 13.50 -5.42
N ILE A 212 -0.64 13.73 -6.29
CA ILE A 212 -1.24 12.68 -7.13
C ILE A 212 -0.19 12.03 -8.05
N VAL A 213 0.63 12.85 -8.71
CA VAL A 213 1.71 12.35 -9.59
C VAL A 213 2.71 11.50 -8.79
N SER A 214 3.03 11.90 -7.56
CA SER A 214 3.92 11.14 -6.69
C SER A 214 3.36 9.75 -6.33
N LEU A 215 2.05 9.64 -6.09
CA LEU A 215 1.37 8.36 -5.81
C LEU A 215 1.39 7.44 -7.03
N TRP A 216 1.18 8.00 -8.22
CA TRP A 216 1.22 7.23 -9.44
C TRP A 216 2.63 6.65 -9.69
N LEU A 217 3.69 7.39 -9.37
CA LEU A 217 5.07 6.90 -9.43
C LEU A 217 5.33 5.74 -8.45
N VAL A 218 4.76 5.81 -7.25
CA VAL A 218 4.83 4.74 -6.24
C VAL A 218 4.12 3.48 -6.72
N ALA A 219 2.88 3.62 -7.22
CA ALA A 219 2.09 2.51 -7.72
C ALA A 219 2.84 1.75 -8.83
N ASN A 220 3.50 2.49 -9.74
CA ASN A 220 4.37 1.93 -10.76
C ASN A 220 5.56 1.15 -10.18
N SER A 221 6.26 1.76 -9.22
CA SER A 221 7.43 1.15 -8.59
C SER A 221 7.08 -0.16 -7.85
N LEU A 222 5.94 -0.17 -7.14
CA LEU A 222 5.44 -1.34 -6.42
C LEU A 222 4.94 -2.43 -7.38
N THR A 223 4.27 -2.06 -8.47
CA THR A 223 3.79 -3.00 -9.49
C THR A 223 4.96 -3.70 -10.19
N GLN A 224 6.01 -2.95 -10.53
CA GLN A 224 7.22 -3.52 -11.13
C GLN A 224 7.90 -4.50 -10.15
N LEU A 225 8.05 -4.08 -8.89
CA LEU A 225 8.64 -4.93 -7.86
C LEU A 225 7.84 -6.22 -7.65
N TYR A 226 6.52 -6.14 -7.65
CA TYR A 226 5.67 -7.31 -7.52
C TYR A 226 5.82 -8.29 -8.68
N HIS A 227 5.82 -7.81 -9.92
CA HIS A 227 5.91 -8.68 -11.09
C HIS A 227 7.19 -9.55 -11.04
N VAL A 228 8.29 -8.95 -10.58
CA VAL A 228 9.57 -9.63 -10.37
C VAL A 228 9.49 -10.71 -9.29
N ILE A 229 8.72 -10.47 -8.22
CA ILE A 229 8.63 -11.37 -7.07
C ILE A 229 7.49 -12.41 -7.24
N LEU A 230 6.55 -12.17 -8.16
CA LEU A 230 5.35 -12.98 -8.38
C LEU A 230 5.63 -14.48 -8.52
N PRO A 231 6.61 -14.95 -9.34
CA PRO A 231 6.89 -16.38 -9.48
C PRO A 231 7.22 -17.07 -8.15
N ARG A 232 7.76 -16.34 -7.18
CA ARG A 232 8.15 -16.85 -5.86
C ARG A 232 7.04 -16.80 -4.82
N ILE A 233 6.08 -15.88 -4.99
CA ILE A 233 4.93 -15.72 -4.09
C ILE A 233 3.76 -16.66 -4.48
N ARG A 234 3.79 -17.25 -5.68
CA ARG A 234 2.78 -18.20 -6.16
C ARG A 234 2.62 -19.40 -5.23
N GLY A 235 1.38 -19.71 -4.87
CA GLY A 235 1.03 -20.81 -3.95
C GLY A 235 0.96 -20.42 -2.46
N LEU A 236 1.55 -19.29 -2.08
CA LEU A 236 1.60 -18.84 -0.68
C LEU A 236 0.39 -17.95 -0.29
N GLY A 237 -0.47 -17.63 -1.25
CA GLY A 237 -1.60 -16.70 -1.08
C GLY A 237 -1.23 -15.22 -1.17
N GLY A 238 0.05 -14.88 -1.26
CA GLY A 238 0.50 -13.49 -1.41
C GLY A 238 0.12 -12.85 -2.75
N GLU A 239 -0.25 -13.63 -3.76
CA GLU A 239 -0.80 -13.13 -5.03
C GLU A 239 -2.10 -12.35 -4.80
N LYS A 240 -3.01 -12.89 -3.98
CA LYS A 240 -4.30 -12.26 -3.65
C LYS A 240 -4.08 -11.06 -2.74
N LEU A 241 -3.15 -11.20 -1.80
CA LEU A 241 -2.77 -10.10 -0.91
C LEU A 241 -2.28 -8.90 -1.70
N PHE A 242 -1.34 -9.11 -2.62
CA PHE A 242 -0.81 -8.02 -3.42
C PHE A 242 -1.89 -7.37 -4.30
N VAL A 243 -2.79 -8.16 -4.90
CA VAL A 243 -3.92 -7.60 -5.65
C VAL A 243 -4.75 -6.67 -4.79
N VAL A 244 -5.04 -7.06 -3.55
CA VAL A 244 -5.81 -6.23 -2.62
C VAL A 244 -5.04 -4.97 -2.23
N LEU A 245 -3.73 -5.08 -2.01
CA LEU A 245 -2.87 -3.92 -1.74
C LEU A 245 -2.84 -2.96 -2.94
N LEU A 246 -2.65 -3.48 -4.15
CA LEU A 246 -2.62 -2.66 -5.36
C LEU A 246 -3.99 -2.03 -5.64
N LEU A 247 -5.07 -2.78 -5.43
CA LEU A 247 -6.44 -2.26 -5.54
C LEU A 247 -6.66 -1.09 -4.58
N MET A 248 -6.27 -1.24 -3.31
CA MET A 248 -6.32 -0.17 -2.32
C MET A 248 -5.52 1.07 -2.77
N ILE A 249 -4.30 0.89 -3.29
CA ILE A 249 -3.50 2.01 -3.82
C ILE A 249 -4.24 2.71 -4.99
N VAL A 250 -4.85 1.95 -5.90
CA VAL A 250 -5.61 2.51 -7.02
C VAL A 250 -6.84 3.27 -6.53
N VAL A 251 -7.57 2.75 -5.55
CA VAL A 251 -8.73 3.44 -4.98
C VAL A 251 -8.31 4.74 -4.30
N LEU A 252 -7.22 4.75 -3.54
CA LEU A 252 -6.65 5.98 -2.95
C LEU A 252 -6.28 7.02 -4.01
N ILE A 253 -5.69 6.60 -5.14
CA ILE A 253 -5.39 7.50 -6.25
C ILE A 253 -6.67 8.09 -6.86
N ILE A 254 -7.71 7.28 -7.03
CA ILE A 254 -9.00 7.73 -7.55
C ILE A 254 -9.63 8.73 -6.57
N GLN A 255 -9.64 8.43 -5.27
CA GLN A 255 -10.17 9.33 -4.24
C GLN A 255 -9.43 10.66 -4.21
N ASP A 256 -8.08 10.65 -4.16
CA ASP A 256 -7.27 11.87 -4.17
C ASP A 256 -7.52 12.70 -5.44
N THR A 257 -7.73 12.03 -6.59
CA THR A 257 -8.04 12.70 -7.87
C THR A 257 -9.44 13.32 -7.85
N VAL A 258 -10.45 12.60 -7.37
CA VAL A 258 -11.84 13.09 -7.28
C VAL A 258 -11.93 14.26 -6.30
N VAL A 259 -11.35 14.13 -5.10
CA VAL A 259 -11.29 15.20 -4.10
C VAL A 259 -10.60 16.44 -4.68
N SER A 260 -9.46 16.25 -5.35
CA SER A 260 -8.74 17.36 -5.97
C SER A 260 -9.55 18.03 -7.09
N ALA A 261 -10.23 17.26 -7.93
CA ALA A 261 -11.07 17.80 -9.00
C ALA A 261 -12.27 18.60 -8.45
N LEU A 262 -12.93 18.12 -7.39
CA LEU A 262 -14.03 18.82 -6.73
C LEU A 262 -13.58 20.15 -6.10
N LEU A 263 -12.42 20.15 -5.43
CA LEU A 263 -11.89 21.35 -4.79
C LEU A 263 -11.38 22.38 -5.82
N ILE A 264 -10.83 21.93 -6.95
CA ILE A 264 -10.46 22.83 -8.05
C ILE A 264 -11.70 23.46 -8.69
N ASN A 265 -12.75 22.68 -8.94
CA ASN A 265 -13.97 23.15 -9.60
C ASN A 265 -14.79 24.12 -8.73
N SER A 266 -14.85 23.86 -7.42
CA SER A 266 -15.58 24.74 -6.49
C SER A 266 -14.86 26.07 -6.23
N GLY A 267 -13.59 26.21 -6.62
CA GLY A 267 -12.78 27.41 -6.32
C GLY A 267 -12.58 27.64 -4.82
N THR A 268 -12.94 26.65 -3.99
CA THR A 268 -12.85 26.73 -2.53
C THR A 268 -11.72 25.85 -2.03
N SER A 269 -11.04 26.33 -0.99
CA SER A 269 -9.98 25.56 -0.37
C SER A 269 -10.49 24.55 0.67
N SER A 270 -11.67 24.79 1.24
CA SER A 270 -12.40 23.87 2.13
C SER A 270 -13.50 23.18 1.35
N ALA A 271 -13.64 21.88 1.59
CA ALA A 271 -14.94 21.25 1.54
C ALA A 271 -15.88 21.87 2.60
N THR A 272 -16.50 23.00 2.28
CA THR A 272 -17.54 23.59 3.12
C THR A 272 -18.74 22.67 3.16
N SER A 273 -18.91 21.88 4.23
CA SER A 273 -20.16 21.24 4.67
C SER A 273 -21.04 20.53 3.63
N GLU A 274 -20.56 20.30 2.42
CA GLU A 274 -21.33 19.74 1.33
C GLU A 274 -21.38 18.21 1.50
N LEU A 275 -22.60 17.67 1.45
CA LEU A 275 -22.93 16.24 1.40
C LEU A 275 -21.88 15.36 0.66
N PRO A 276 -21.37 15.73 -0.53
CA PRO A 276 -20.33 14.96 -1.23
C PRO A 276 -19.08 14.68 -0.39
N THR A 277 -18.56 15.63 0.39
CA THR A 277 -17.32 15.41 1.15
C THR A 277 -17.54 14.50 2.35
N ARG A 278 -18.69 14.64 3.03
CA ARG A 278 -19.05 13.74 4.12
C ARG A 278 -19.20 12.30 3.65
N LEU A 279 -19.80 12.11 2.47
CA LEU A 279 -19.90 10.79 1.84
C LEU A 279 -18.54 10.21 1.49
N ILE A 280 -17.57 11.03 1.07
CA ILE A 280 -16.19 10.57 0.84
C ILE A 280 -15.58 10.04 2.14
N PHE A 281 -15.67 10.77 3.26
CA PHE A 281 -15.14 10.27 4.54
C PHE A 281 -15.76 8.94 4.98
N ILE A 282 -17.09 8.80 4.84
CA ILE A 282 -17.78 7.55 5.17
C ILE A 282 -17.34 6.41 4.24
N LEU A 283 -17.26 6.67 2.94
CA LEU A 283 -16.81 5.69 1.95
C LEU A 283 -15.39 5.22 2.26
N THR A 284 -14.50 6.14 2.64
CA THR A 284 -13.13 5.81 3.03
C THR A 284 -13.09 4.96 4.30
N ILE A 285 -13.92 5.24 5.30
CA ILE A 285 -14.02 4.39 6.51
C ILE A 285 -14.46 2.96 6.13
N LEU A 286 -15.49 2.83 5.29
CA LEU A 286 -15.98 1.52 4.83
C LEU A 286 -14.92 0.77 4.01
N GLU A 287 -14.16 1.49 3.18
CA GLU A 287 -13.07 0.92 2.41
C GLU A 287 -11.95 0.36 3.29
N PHE A 288 -11.48 1.13 4.27
CA PHE A 288 -10.47 0.66 5.22
C PHE A 288 -10.97 -0.51 6.07
N THR A 289 -12.28 -0.54 6.39
CA THR A 289 -12.92 -1.67 7.07
C THR A 289 -12.89 -2.92 6.18
N ALA A 290 -13.32 -2.80 4.92
CA ALA A 290 -13.30 -3.89 3.96
C ALA A 290 -11.88 -4.40 3.72
N PHE A 291 -10.92 -3.50 3.57
CA PHE A 291 -9.51 -3.83 3.42
C PHE A 291 -8.96 -4.59 4.62
N ALA A 292 -9.19 -4.11 5.85
CA ALA A 292 -8.74 -4.78 7.06
C ALA A 292 -9.32 -6.20 7.15
N THR A 293 -10.61 -6.37 6.86
CA THR A 293 -11.30 -7.67 6.89
C THR A 293 -10.78 -8.62 5.80
N ILE A 294 -10.60 -8.14 4.57
CA ILE A 294 -10.06 -8.94 3.46
C ILE A 294 -8.61 -9.32 3.73
N PHE A 295 -7.78 -8.37 4.16
CA PHE A 295 -6.38 -8.59 4.46
C PHE A 295 -6.22 -9.61 5.60
N TYR A 296 -7.01 -9.50 6.66
CA TYR A 296 -7.04 -10.47 7.76
C TYR A 296 -7.34 -11.90 7.27
N ARG A 297 -8.27 -12.06 6.32
CA ARG A 297 -8.62 -13.37 5.75
C ARG A 297 -7.55 -13.91 4.79
N LEU A 298 -6.92 -13.03 4.01
CA LEU A 298 -5.91 -13.42 3.03
C LEU A 298 -4.53 -13.67 3.64
N LEU A 299 -4.30 -13.28 4.89
CA LEU A 299 -3.03 -13.44 5.58
C LEU A 299 -3.11 -14.47 6.74
N PRO A 300 -3.36 -15.76 6.49
CA PRO A 300 -3.33 -16.76 7.55
C PRO A 300 -1.88 -16.96 8.03
N PRO A 301 -1.58 -16.75 9.32
CA PRO A 301 -0.21 -16.76 9.85
C PRO A 301 0.49 -18.13 9.72
N GLU A 302 -0.29 -19.22 9.61
CA GLU A 302 0.19 -20.60 9.49
C GLU A 302 0.98 -20.85 8.20
N LYS A 303 0.57 -20.23 7.09
CA LYS A 303 1.28 -20.35 5.81
C LYS A 303 2.66 -19.68 5.87
N PHE A 304 2.81 -18.62 6.66
CA PHE A 304 4.06 -17.89 6.78
C PHE A 304 5.06 -18.56 7.74
N ALA A 305 4.57 -19.27 8.77
CA ALA A 305 5.42 -20.08 9.64
C ALA A 305 6.14 -21.19 8.86
N GLN A 306 5.45 -21.82 7.89
CA GLN A 306 6.05 -22.85 7.04
C GLN A 306 7.20 -22.31 6.17
N ILE A 307 7.06 -21.11 5.57
CA ILE A 307 8.11 -20.49 4.74
C ILE A 307 9.37 -20.20 5.55
N ALA A 308 9.20 -19.61 6.74
CA ALA A 308 10.33 -19.28 7.60
C ALA A 308 11.12 -20.54 7.98
N TRP A 309 10.41 -21.65 8.23
CA TRP A 309 11.01 -22.94 8.54
C TRP A 309 11.71 -23.57 7.32
N THR A 310 11.08 -23.58 6.14
CA THR A 310 11.69 -24.13 4.91
C THR A 310 12.96 -23.37 4.51
N ASN A 311 12.95 -22.03 4.61
CA ASN A 311 14.11 -21.21 4.26
C ASN A 311 15.25 -21.37 5.28
N SER A 312 14.93 -21.51 6.57
CA SER A 312 15.92 -21.83 7.61
C SER A 312 16.61 -23.17 7.33
N ASN A 313 15.83 -24.19 6.93
CA ASN A 313 16.37 -25.51 6.63
C ASN A 313 17.17 -25.53 5.31
N ALA A 314 16.75 -24.79 4.30
CA ALA A 314 17.49 -24.67 3.04
C ALA A 314 18.86 -23.99 3.23
N ASN A 315 18.96 -23.01 4.14
CA ASN A 315 20.24 -22.39 4.49
C ASN A 315 21.14 -23.34 5.30
N LEU A 316 20.58 -24.21 6.14
CA LEU A 316 21.33 -25.24 6.86
C LEU A 316 21.88 -26.33 5.92
N THR A 317 21.14 -26.71 4.87
CA THR A 317 21.63 -27.67 3.87
C THR A 317 22.74 -27.11 2.97
N ASN A 318 22.82 -25.79 2.77
CA ASN A 318 23.91 -25.14 2.05
C ASN A 318 25.19 -24.99 2.88
N LEU A 319 25.16 -25.34 4.17
CA LEU A 319 26.32 -25.41 5.07
C LEU A 319 26.85 -26.84 5.24
N ALA A 320 26.24 -27.84 4.58
CA ALA A 320 26.79 -29.18 4.56
C ALA A 320 28.09 -29.20 3.73
N PRO A 321 29.19 -29.81 4.24
CA PRO A 321 30.42 -29.92 3.47
C PRO A 321 30.15 -30.66 2.15
N PRO A 322 30.81 -30.28 1.05
CA PRO A 322 30.62 -30.94 -0.23
C PRO A 322 30.88 -32.46 -0.07
N PRO A 323 30.10 -33.32 -0.74
CA PRO A 323 30.35 -34.75 -0.70
C PRO A 323 31.79 -35.02 -1.14
N PRO A 324 32.50 -35.97 -0.50
CA PRO A 324 33.87 -36.28 -0.87
C PRO A 324 33.90 -36.58 -2.36
N ARG A 325 34.72 -35.82 -3.10
CA ARG A 325 35.04 -36.15 -4.49
C ARG A 325 35.61 -37.56 -4.48
N HIS A 326 34.77 -38.54 -4.80
CA HIS A 326 35.27 -39.85 -5.18
C HIS A 326 36.18 -39.60 -6.38
N ALA A 327 37.48 -39.80 -6.16
CA ALA A 327 38.48 -39.75 -7.19
C ALA A 327 38.01 -40.66 -8.33
N THR A 328 37.66 -40.06 -9.46
CA THR A 328 37.48 -40.77 -10.72
C THR A 328 38.83 -41.40 -11.03
N ARG A 329 39.01 -42.65 -10.59
CA ARG A 329 40.16 -43.48 -10.92
C ARG A 329 40.08 -43.70 -12.43
N THR A 330 40.90 -42.96 -13.15
CA THR A 330 41.23 -43.19 -14.56
C THR A 330 41.65 -44.65 -14.74
N LEU A 331 40.73 -45.48 -15.24
CA LEU A 331 41.04 -46.76 -15.87
C LEU A 331 41.29 -46.48 -17.35
N LEU A 332 42.55 -46.26 -17.68
CA LEU A 332 43.07 -46.35 -19.04
C LEU A 332 44.32 -47.24 -19.02
N LEU A 333 44.18 -48.39 -19.68
CA LEU A 333 45.20 -49.11 -20.45
C LEU A 333 46.38 -49.72 -19.68
N ASP A 334 46.33 -51.04 -19.49
CA ASP A 334 47.43 -51.89 -19.96
C ASP A 334 46.90 -53.32 -20.22
N ASP A 335 46.71 -53.68 -21.48
CA ASP A 335 46.60 -55.09 -21.89
C ASP A 335 47.14 -55.22 -23.32
N ARG A 336 48.47 -55.32 -23.39
CA ARG A 336 49.23 -55.88 -24.51
C ARG A 336 50.31 -56.80 -23.92
N GLY A 337 50.17 -58.11 -24.13
CA GLY A 337 51.31 -59.04 -24.11
C GLY A 337 51.06 -60.35 -23.39
N GLY A 338 50.69 -61.39 -24.14
CA GLY A 338 50.56 -62.78 -23.70
C GLY A 338 49.94 -63.63 -24.78
#